data_AF-A0A2U2BNR8-F1
#
_entry.id   AF-A0A2U2BNR8-F1
#
_cell.length_a   1.000
_cell.length_b   1.000
_cell.length_c   1.000
_cell.angle_alpha   90.00
_cell.angle_beta   90.00
_cell.angle_gamma   90.00
#
_symmetry.space_group_name_H-M   'P 1'
#
loop_
_entity.id
_entity.type
_entity.pdbx_description
1 polymer ?
#
loop_
_entity_poly.entity_id
_entity_poly.type
_entity_poly.pdbx_seq_one_letter_code
_entity_poly.pdbx_strand_id
1 'polypeptide(L)'
;MNRFAETALAVALACAVVAPAAALDQPKRSTSDHRVRYASFDPANVIQLDAVIGVATMIELEKGEQYQFHVFGDSEAYDFTFHDNYVFFKPMMAEADGNLILVTDRRNYTFRLSYHDDRKTNAALYKLVIRYPDSDAVQTRQQARQHHVQNAFAQAGLPMNWQAYTKSGDLDLAPVHAWDDGQQTWLQFAPAAEIPVVYRVTEDGQEVLTNYHMADHRTMVLHRTSKRWHVRLGNRVVAIHNSAFGQTPATPYTGTVSPSVERIVHGVEPASLPAPAVEPTAPTATYPIASTLSPQANQLAPRQLKVQDGQTWMQFGPGPLPLVQPFDESGLPFQAKTTIQPDNVIVIESTAPAWQSQQGASIHTFTTKEHLK
;
A
#
# COMPACT_ATOMS: atom_id res chain seq x y z
N MET A 1 57.02 30.18 -37.88
CA MET A 1 56.02 31.21 -37.55
C MET A 1 54.58 30.67 -37.48
N ASN A 2 54.33 29.39 -37.11
CA ASN A 2 52.97 28.81 -37.21
C ASN A 2 52.34 28.30 -35.90
N ARG A 3 53.07 28.24 -34.78
CA ARG A 3 52.53 27.71 -33.50
C ARG A 3 51.53 28.66 -32.82
N PHE A 4 51.58 29.95 -33.13
CA PHE A 4 50.64 30.95 -32.62
C PHE A 4 49.32 30.99 -33.41
N ALA A 5 49.33 30.54 -34.67
CA ALA A 5 48.12 30.46 -35.48
C ALA A 5 47.27 29.22 -35.11
N GLU A 6 47.92 28.11 -34.77
CA GLU A 6 47.25 26.88 -34.32
C GLU A 6 46.61 27.04 -32.94
N THR A 7 47.24 27.76 -32.01
CA THR A 7 46.65 28.04 -30.70
C THR A 7 45.51 29.05 -30.77
N ALA A 8 45.57 30.03 -31.67
CA ALA A 8 44.48 30.97 -31.90
C ALA A 8 43.23 30.29 -32.48
N LEU A 9 43.39 29.30 -33.36
CA LEU A 9 42.28 28.54 -33.94
C LEU A 9 41.61 27.62 -32.90
N ALA A 10 42.39 27.02 -31.99
CA ALA A 10 41.87 26.18 -30.92
C ALA A 10 41.07 26.96 -29.86
N VAL A 11 41.48 28.19 -29.54
CA VAL A 11 40.75 29.07 -28.61
C VAL A 11 39.46 29.60 -29.25
N ALA A 12 39.45 29.90 -30.55
CA ALA A 12 38.24 30.31 -31.26
C ALA A 12 37.19 29.17 -31.37
N LEU A 13 37.63 27.91 -31.49
CA LEU A 13 36.73 26.75 -31.54
C LEU A 13 36.14 26.40 -30.15
N ALA A 14 36.88 26.67 -29.07
CA ALA A 14 36.41 26.45 -27.69
C ALA A 14 35.35 27.47 -27.24
N CYS A 15 35.36 28.69 -27.79
CA CYS A 15 34.36 29.72 -27.49
C CYS A 15 33.03 29.56 -28.27
N ALA A 16 32.96 28.68 -29.27
CA ALA A 16 31.79 28.53 -30.13
C ALA A 16 30.70 27.55 -29.60
N VAL A 17 30.92 26.91 -28.44
CA VAL A 17 30.01 25.85 -27.93
C VAL A 17 29.29 26.24 -26.62
N VAL A 18 29.43 27.47 -26.15
CA VAL A 18 28.58 27.98 -25.05
C VAL A 18 27.23 28.39 -25.65
N ALA A 19 26.40 27.40 -26.00
CA ALA A 19 25.00 27.65 -26.27
C ALA A 19 24.36 28.18 -24.97
N PRO A 20 23.66 29.33 -24.99
CA PRO A 20 22.90 29.75 -23.83
C PRO A 20 21.89 28.65 -23.51
N ALA A 21 21.95 28.11 -22.30
CA ALA A 21 20.87 27.28 -21.79
C ALA A 21 19.62 28.16 -21.76
N ALA A 22 18.70 27.94 -22.70
CA ALA A 22 17.38 28.54 -22.65
C ALA A 22 16.69 27.95 -21.40
N ALA A 23 16.81 28.65 -20.27
CA ALA A 23 16.36 28.19 -18.96
C ALA A 23 14.82 28.14 -18.82
N LEU A 24 14.09 28.59 -19.83
CA LEU A 24 12.64 28.59 -19.87
C LEU A 24 12.15 27.50 -20.81
N ASP A 25 11.42 26.51 -20.27
CA ASP A 25 10.88 25.41 -21.07
C ASP A 25 9.67 25.87 -21.88
N GLN A 26 9.79 25.73 -23.20
CA GLN A 26 8.71 26.00 -24.14
C GLN A 26 7.99 24.68 -24.46
N PRO A 27 6.71 24.54 -24.08
CA PRO A 27 5.95 23.33 -24.35
C PRO A 27 5.97 22.93 -25.83
N LYS A 28 6.27 21.66 -26.09
CA LYS A 28 6.35 21.11 -27.45
C LYS A 28 4.97 20.95 -28.05
N ARG A 29 4.77 21.47 -29.26
CA ARG A 29 3.50 21.40 -29.99
C ARG A 29 3.16 19.95 -30.37
N SER A 30 1.88 19.59 -30.28
CA SER A 30 1.37 18.35 -30.85
C SER A 30 1.47 18.37 -32.38
N THR A 31 1.67 17.20 -32.98
CA THR A 31 1.70 17.03 -34.44
C THR A 31 0.31 17.17 -35.06
N SER A 32 -0.76 16.86 -34.31
CA SER A 32 -2.13 16.91 -34.79
C SER A 32 -2.76 18.30 -34.69
N ASP A 33 -2.49 19.02 -33.60
CA ASP A 33 -3.02 20.36 -33.37
C ASP A 33 -2.04 21.19 -32.52
N HIS A 34 -1.52 22.29 -33.07
CA HIS A 34 -0.49 23.10 -32.41
C HIS A 34 -0.96 23.75 -31.10
N ARG A 35 -2.28 23.84 -30.86
CA ARG A 35 -2.88 24.40 -29.65
C ARG A 35 -2.83 23.42 -28.49
N VAL A 36 -2.52 22.16 -28.76
CA VAL A 36 -2.19 21.14 -27.76
C VAL A 36 -0.67 21.08 -27.64
N ARG A 37 -0.15 21.23 -26.43
CA ARG A 37 1.29 21.18 -26.16
C ARG A 37 1.62 20.21 -25.03
N TYR A 38 2.86 19.76 -25.00
CA TYR A 38 3.40 18.83 -24.03
C TYR A 38 4.62 19.42 -23.32
N ALA A 39 4.68 19.27 -22.01
CA ALA A 39 5.85 19.57 -21.20
C ALA A 39 6.22 18.36 -20.35
N SER A 40 7.50 18.20 -20.02
CA SER A 40 7.93 17.22 -19.03
C SER A 40 8.04 17.90 -17.68
N PHE A 41 7.49 17.28 -16.65
CA PHE A 41 7.64 17.78 -15.29
C PHE A 41 9.10 17.75 -14.87
N ASP A 42 9.58 18.87 -14.35
CA ASP A 42 10.86 19.02 -13.67
C ASP A 42 10.66 20.03 -12.53
N PRO A 43 10.96 19.67 -11.27
CA PRO A 43 10.75 20.54 -10.12
C PRO A 43 11.59 21.83 -10.14
N ALA A 44 12.67 21.86 -10.92
CA ALA A 44 13.56 23.02 -11.04
C ALA A 44 13.26 23.90 -12.28
N ASN A 45 12.17 23.62 -12.98
CA ASN A 45 11.86 24.22 -14.28
C ASN A 45 10.64 25.15 -14.22
N VAL A 46 10.64 26.17 -15.09
CA VAL A 46 9.53 27.10 -15.28
C VAL A 46 8.94 26.88 -16.67
N ILE A 47 7.64 26.62 -16.72
CA ILE A 47 6.95 26.29 -17.97
C ILE A 47 6.28 27.55 -18.54
N GLN A 48 6.54 27.86 -19.81
CA GLN A 48 5.89 28.97 -20.52
C GLN A 48 4.44 28.62 -20.89
N LEU A 49 3.49 29.49 -20.53
CA LEU A 49 2.08 29.42 -20.90
C LEU A 49 1.64 30.68 -21.65
N ASP A 50 1.31 30.51 -22.92
CA ASP A 50 0.84 31.60 -23.77
C ASP A 50 -0.70 31.66 -23.68
N ALA A 51 -1.21 32.63 -22.93
CA ALA A 51 -2.63 32.85 -22.68
C ALA A 51 -3.21 33.89 -23.64
N VAL A 52 -4.37 33.59 -24.22
CA VAL A 52 -5.02 34.48 -25.21
C VAL A 52 -6.35 34.98 -24.68
N ILE A 53 -6.64 36.27 -24.87
CA ILE A 53 -7.90 36.85 -24.40
C ILE A 53 -9.14 36.18 -25.01
N GLY A 54 -10.04 35.73 -24.13
CA GLY A 54 -11.25 34.99 -24.51
C GLY A 54 -11.02 33.52 -24.87
N VAL A 55 -9.84 32.96 -24.61
CA VAL A 55 -9.55 31.52 -24.75
C VAL A 55 -9.28 30.93 -23.37
N ALA A 56 -9.95 29.83 -23.04
CA ALA A 56 -9.65 29.07 -21.84
C ALA A 56 -8.53 28.05 -22.11
N THR A 57 -7.57 28.00 -21.20
CA THR A 57 -6.45 27.06 -21.24
C THR A 57 -6.67 25.97 -20.21
N MET A 58 -6.52 24.72 -20.63
CA MET A 58 -6.54 23.55 -19.76
C MET A 58 -5.11 23.02 -19.54
N ILE A 59 -4.74 22.75 -18.29
CA ILE A 59 -3.52 22.03 -17.93
C ILE A 59 -3.94 20.67 -17.35
N GLU A 60 -3.44 19.60 -17.94
CA GLU A 60 -3.64 18.22 -17.50
C GLU A 60 -2.44 17.79 -16.65
N LEU A 61 -2.69 17.61 -15.35
CA LEU A 61 -1.74 17.09 -14.36
C LEU A 61 -1.80 15.56 -14.28
N GLU A 62 -1.00 14.96 -13.40
CA GLU A 62 -0.99 13.51 -13.19
C GLU A 62 -2.34 13.06 -12.64
N LYS A 63 -2.80 11.90 -13.09
CA LYS A 63 -4.05 11.32 -12.61
C LYS A 63 -3.99 11.08 -11.09
N GLY A 64 -4.97 11.63 -10.38
CA GLY A 64 -5.12 11.49 -8.93
C GLY A 64 -4.31 12.49 -8.11
N GLU A 65 -3.69 13.48 -8.75
CA GLU A 65 -3.08 14.64 -8.09
C GLU A 65 -4.19 15.60 -7.63
N GLN A 66 -4.10 16.10 -6.39
CA GLN A 66 -5.11 16.91 -5.73
C GLN A 66 -4.64 18.35 -5.56
N TYR A 67 -5.49 19.31 -5.93
CA TYR A 67 -5.23 20.74 -5.72
C TYR A 67 -5.15 21.09 -4.24
N GLN A 68 -4.13 21.86 -3.87
CA GLN A 68 -4.02 22.47 -2.53
C GLN A 68 -4.11 23.99 -2.60
N PHE A 69 -3.32 24.62 -3.48
CA PHE A 69 -3.19 26.07 -3.49
C PHE A 69 -2.66 26.60 -4.82
N HIS A 70 -2.96 27.86 -5.14
CA HIS A 70 -2.33 28.57 -6.25
C HIS A 70 -2.12 30.05 -5.94
N VAL A 71 -1.20 30.67 -6.68
CA VAL A 71 -0.95 32.12 -6.66
C VAL A 71 -0.71 32.61 -8.07
N PHE A 72 -1.45 33.63 -8.49
CA PHE A 72 -1.14 34.42 -9.67
C PHE A 72 -0.39 35.69 -9.28
N GLY A 73 0.56 36.12 -10.12
CA GLY A 73 1.22 37.42 -9.96
C GLY A 73 0.23 38.59 -9.94
N ASP A 74 -0.77 38.55 -10.83
CA ASP A 74 -1.96 39.39 -10.80
C ASP A 74 -3.19 38.48 -10.76
N SER A 75 -3.84 38.41 -9.59
CA SER A 75 -4.99 37.53 -9.37
C SER A 75 -6.29 38.08 -9.96
N GLU A 76 -6.40 39.38 -10.24
CA GLU A 76 -7.60 39.97 -10.85
C GLU A 76 -7.62 39.75 -12.37
N ALA A 77 -6.45 39.57 -12.97
CA ALA A 77 -6.31 39.39 -14.40
C ALA A 77 -6.74 38.00 -14.91
N TYR A 78 -6.96 37.03 -14.02
CA TYR A 78 -7.23 35.63 -14.38
C TYR A 78 -8.42 35.04 -13.63
N ASP A 79 -9.27 34.32 -14.36
CA ASP A 79 -10.25 33.40 -13.77
C ASP A 79 -9.66 31.99 -13.73
N PHE A 80 -9.88 31.26 -12.64
CA PHE A 80 -9.24 29.98 -12.36
C PHE A 80 -10.24 28.96 -11.82
N THR A 81 -10.12 27.72 -12.26
CA THR A 81 -10.93 26.61 -11.78
C THR A 81 -10.11 25.32 -11.78
N PHE A 82 -10.39 24.45 -10.83
CA PHE A 82 -9.77 23.12 -10.73
C PHE A 82 -10.84 22.03 -10.68
N HIS A 83 -10.64 20.96 -11.43
CA HIS A 83 -11.52 19.79 -11.41
C HIS A 83 -10.69 18.51 -11.63
N ASP A 84 -10.73 17.59 -10.68
CA ASP A 84 -9.94 16.34 -10.67
C ASP A 84 -8.43 16.55 -10.81
N ASN A 85 -7.86 16.33 -11.99
CA ASN A 85 -6.45 16.58 -12.31
C ASN A 85 -6.29 17.67 -13.40
N TYR A 86 -7.35 18.43 -13.66
CA TYR A 86 -7.40 19.48 -14.66
C TYR A 86 -7.45 20.85 -14.01
N VAL A 87 -6.56 21.72 -14.46
CA VAL A 87 -6.54 23.14 -14.13
C VAL A 87 -7.07 23.89 -15.33
N PHE A 88 -8.01 24.80 -15.11
CA PHE A 88 -8.53 25.69 -16.13
C PHE A 88 -8.23 27.12 -15.72
N PHE A 89 -7.72 27.91 -16.67
CA PHE A 89 -7.60 29.34 -16.46
C PHE A 89 -7.90 30.09 -17.75
N LYS A 90 -8.37 31.33 -17.62
CA LYS A 90 -8.56 32.25 -18.74
C LYS A 90 -8.20 33.68 -18.32
N PRO A 91 -7.52 34.45 -19.18
CA PRO A 91 -7.29 35.86 -18.94
C PRO A 91 -8.61 36.65 -19.06
N MET A 92 -8.85 37.52 -18.08
CA MET A 92 -10.03 38.40 -17.97
C MET A 92 -9.70 39.85 -18.31
N MET A 93 -8.41 40.22 -18.24
CA MET A 93 -7.91 41.56 -18.53
C MET A 93 -6.85 41.54 -19.63
N ALA A 94 -6.65 42.69 -20.27
CA ALA A 94 -5.53 42.91 -21.18
C ALA A 94 -4.21 43.09 -20.40
N GLU A 95 -3.07 42.86 -21.05
CA GLU A 95 -1.72 43.03 -20.47
C GLU A 95 -1.47 42.18 -19.22
N ALA A 96 -2.12 41.01 -19.15
CA ALA A 96 -2.08 40.10 -18.00
C ALA A 96 -0.76 39.29 -17.86
N ASP A 97 0.38 39.80 -18.34
CA ASP A 97 1.66 39.09 -18.21
C ASP A 97 2.03 38.84 -16.74
N GLY A 98 2.54 37.66 -16.40
CA GLY A 98 2.85 37.34 -15.01
C GLY A 98 3.32 35.90 -14.79
N ASN A 99 2.94 35.33 -13.65
CA ASN A 99 3.27 33.97 -13.27
C ASN A 99 2.10 33.28 -12.56
N LEU A 100 2.13 31.95 -12.57
CA LEU A 100 1.24 31.09 -11.80
C LEU A 100 2.09 30.07 -11.05
N ILE A 101 1.93 30.03 -9.73
CA ILE A 101 2.46 28.96 -8.88
C ILE A 101 1.29 28.08 -8.50
N LEU A 102 1.41 26.76 -8.72
CA LEU A 102 0.38 25.78 -8.41
C LEU A 102 0.96 24.71 -7.50
N VAL A 103 0.32 24.47 -6.36
CA VAL A 103 0.73 23.52 -5.33
C VAL A 103 -0.34 22.43 -5.22
N THR A 104 0.12 21.19 -5.22
CA THR A 104 -0.72 19.98 -5.12
C THR A 104 -0.21 19.07 -4.01
N ASP A 105 -0.89 17.94 -3.77
CA ASP A 105 -0.44 16.90 -2.83
C ASP A 105 0.82 16.15 -3.26
N ARG A 106 1.19 16.22 -4.54
CA ARG A 106 2.38 15.52 -5.07
C ARG A 106 3.49 16.48 -5.48
N ARG A 107 3.15 17.58 -6.16
CA ARG A 107 4.13 18.43 -6.85
C ARG A 107 3.77 19.92 -6.80
N ASN A 108 4.82 20.73 -7.01
CA ASN A 108 4.73 22.16 -7.17
C ASN A 108 5.10 22.53 -8.60
N TYR A 109 4.29 23.37 -9.22
CA TYR A 109 4.48 23.84 -10.58
C TYR A 109 4.69 25.34 -10.60
N THR A 110 5.64 25.79 -11.42
CA THR A 110 5.89 27.20 -11.68
C THR A 110 5.68 27.47 -13.16
N PHE A 111 4.77 28.37 -13.48
CA PHE A 111 4.45 28.78 -14.84
C PHE A 111 4.74 30.26 -15.03
N ARG A 112 5.31 30.60 -16.19
CA ARG A 112 5.38 31.97 -16.69
C ARG A 112 4.21 32.18 -17.64
N LEU A 113 3.41 33.20 -17.39
CA LEU A 113 2.26 33.54 -18.22
C LEU A 113 2.65 34.66 -19.18
N SER A 114 2.33 34.48 -20.46
CA SER A 114 2.41 35.55 -21.45
C SER A 114 1.07 35.81 -22.09
N TYR A 115 0.68 37.09 -22.13
CA TYR A 115 -0.58 37.55 -22.67
C TYR A 115 -0.48 37.82 -24.17
N HIS A 116 -1.52 37.43 -24.90
CA HIS A 116 -1.70 37.76 -26.32
C HIS A 116 -3.14 38.23 -26.58
N ASP A 117 -3.28 39.33 -27.33
CA ASP A 117 -4.58 39.90 -27.72
C ASP A 117 -5.14 39.30 -29.03
N ASP A 118 -4.27 38.77 -29.89
CA ASP A 118 -4.65 38.22 -31.19
C ASP A 118 -4.96 36.72 -31.13
N ARG A 119 -6.24 36.40 -31.32
CA ARG A 119 -6.79 35.04 -31.41
C ARG A 119 -6.32 34.25 -32.63
N LYS A 120 -5.74 34.91 -33.63
CA LYS A 120 -5.20 34.27 -34.85
C LYS A 120 -3.73 33.87 -34.72
N THR A 121 -3.07 34.21 -33.61
CA THR A 121 -1.68 33.82 -33.40
C THR A 121 -1.56 32.30 -33.22
N ASN A 122 -0.51 31.72 -33.80
CA ASN A 122 -0.06 30.35 -33.49
C ASN A 122 0.45 30.20 -32.04
N ALA A 123 0.31 31.25 -31.21
CA ALA A 123 0.67 31.27 -29.81
C ALA A 123 -0.44 30.69 -28.93
N ALA A 124 -1.67 30.58 -29.41
CA ALA A 124 -2.78 30.12 -28.57
C ALA A 124 -2.56 28.71 -28.00
N LEU A 125 -2.55 28.61 -26.67
CA LEU A 125 -2.49 27.35 -25.92
C LEU A 125 -3.89 27.00 -25.43
N TYR A 126 -4.43 25.84 -25.85
CA TYR A 126 -5.74 25.36 -25.41
C TYR A 126 -5.58 24.25 -24.39
N LYS A 127 -4.58 23.38 -24.59
CA LYS A 127 -4.32 22.23 -23.73
C LYS A 127 -2.82 22.04 -23.53
N LEU A 128 -2.38 22.05 -22.29
CA LEU A 128 -1.06 21.60 -21.88
C LEU A 128 -1.19 20.23 -21.21
N VAL A 129 -0.42 19.24 -21.66
CA VAL A 129 -0.30 17.93 -21.01
C VAL A 129 1.08 17.81 -20.39
N ILE A 130 1.12 17.62 -19.07
CA ILE A 130 2.38 17.41 -18.36
C ILE A 130 2.70 15.91 -18.33
N ARG A 131 3.94 15.56 -18.66
CA ARG A 131 4.46 14.18 -18.64
C ARG A 131 5.39 13.97 -17.45
N TYR A 132 5.34 12.79 -16.85
CA TYR A 132 6.01 12.48 -15.59
C TYR A 132 6.98 11.30 -15.78
N PRO A 133 8.22 11.58 -16.26
CA PRO A 133 9.17 10.51 -16.60
C PRO A 133 9.56 9.64 -15.40
N ASP A 134 9.53 10.21 -14.20
CA ASP A 134 9.74 9.54 -12.92
C ASP A 134 8.64 8.52 -12.62
N SER A 135 7.37 8.94 -12.68
CA SER A 135 6.22 8.07 -12.47
C SER A 135 6.14 6.96 -13.53
N ASP A 136 6.34 7.31 -14.80
CA ASP A 136 6.31 6.36 -15.93
C ASP A 136 7.37 5.27 -15.75
N ALA A 137 8.57 5.64 -15.29
CA ALA A 137 9.65 4.69 -15.01
C ALA A 137 9.35 3.79 -13.81
N VAL A 138 8.65 4.28 -12.78
CA VAL A 138 8.20 3.46 -11.64
C VAL A 138 7.14 2.45 -12.11
N GLN A 139 6.13 2.90 -12.84
CA GLN A 139 5.07 2.02 -13.34
C GLN A 139 5.62 0.93 -14.27
N THR A 140 6.52 1.29 -15.18
CA THR A 140 7.18 0.34 -16.07
C THR A 140 7.97 -0.72 -15.30
N ARG A 141 8.73 -0.31 -14.27
CA ARG A 141 9.47 -1.24 -13.39
C ARG A 141 8.55 -2.19 -12.64
N GLN A 142 7.42 -1.69 -12.14
CA GLN A 142 6.42 -2.51 -11.45
C GLN A 142 5.80 -3.55 -12.40
N GLN A 143 5.40 -3.14 -13.60
CA GLN A 143 4.87 -4.05 -14.62
C GLN A 143 5.90 -5.11 -15.02
N ALA A 144 7.14 -4.70 -15.29
CA ALA A 144 8.22 -5.63 -15.60
C ALA A 144 8.46 -6.65 -14.47
N ARG A 145 8.42 -6.21 -13.21
CA ARG A 145 8.54 -7.10 -12.04
C ARG A 145 7.38 -8.09 -11.96
N GLN A 146 6.14 -7.65 -12.19
CA GLN A 146 4.96 -8.52 -12.19
C GLN A 146 5.07 -9.58 -13.29
N HIS A 147 5.42 -9.18 -14.52
CA HIS A 147 5.63 -10.11 -15.63
C HIS A 147 6.76 -11.10 -15.35
N HIS A 148 7.87 -10.65 -14.74
CA HIS A 148 8.95 -11.54 -14.33
C HIS A 148 8.48 -12.61 -13.35
N VAL A 149 7.72 -12.22 -12.31
CA VAL A 149 7.17 -13.17 -11.31
C VAL A 149 6.21 -14.17 -11.97
N GLN A 150 5.30 -13.69 -12.83
CA GLN A 150 4.36 -14.56 -13.55
C GLN A 150 5.09 -15.58 -14.41
N ASN A 151 6.09 -15.13 -15.19
CA ASN A 151 6.91 -16.01 -16.03
C ASN A 151 7.69 -17.03 -15.19
N ALA A 152 8.26 -16.58 -14.06
CA ALA A 152 9.00 -17.45 -13.16
C ALA A 152 8.13 -18.56 -12.53
N PHE A 153 6.84 -18.31 -12.31
CA PHE A 153 5.89 -19.35 -11.89
C PHE A 153 5.45 -20.26 -13.03
N ALA A 154 5.22 -19.73 -14.23
CA ALA A 154 4.86 -20.54 -15.40
C ALA A 154 5.97 -21.53 -15.80
N GLN A 155 7.23 -21.16 -15.58
CA GLN A 155 8.39 -22.00 -15.90
C GLN A 155 8.79 -22.96 -14.76
N ALA A 156 8.20 -22.83 -13.58
CA ALA A 156 8.48 -23.68 -12.42
C ALA A 156 7.87 -25.09 -12.56
N GLY A 157 7.90 -25.68 -13.76
CA GLY A 157 7.52 -27.07 -14.00
C GLY A 157 8.48 -28.00 -13.26
N LEU A 158 8.08 -28.42 -12.07
CA LEU A 158 8.87 -29.30 -11.21
C LEU A 158 8.95 -30.71 -11.82
N PRO A 159 10.06 -31.44 -11.57
CA PRO A 159 10.21 -32.82 -12.02
C PRO A 159 9.08 -33.68 -11.43
N MET A 160 8.22 -34.19 -12.31
CA MET A 160 7.03 -34.94 -11.94
C MET A 160 7.35 -36.42 -11.80
N ASN A 161 7.31 -36.97 -10.59
CA ASN A 161 7.64 -38.38 -10.37
C ASN A 161 6.42 -39.31 -10.51
N TRP A 162 5.89 -39.46 -11.73
CA TRP A 162 4.69 -40.26 -11.98
C TRP A 162 4.94 -41.78 -12.01
N GLN A 163 6.18 -42.22 -12.27
CA GLN A 163 6.52 -43.65 -12.42
C GLN A 163 6.77 -44.38 -11.09
N ALA A 164 7.07 -43.64 -10.02
CA ALA A 164 7.35 -44.23 -8.71
C ALA A 164 6.11 -44.64 -7.90
N TYR A 165 4.91 -44.31 -8.40
CA TYR A 165 3.65 -44.56 -7.70
C TYR A 165 3.01 -45.87 -8.17
N THR A 166 2.93 -46.85 -7.27
CA THR A 166 2.22 -48.12 -7.49
C THR A 166 0.98 -48.22 -6.60
N LYS A 167 0.04 -49.08 -7.00
CA LYS A 167 -1.31 -49.14 -6.41
C LYS A 167 -1.65 -50.60 -6.08
N SER A 168 -2.30 -50.83 -4.94
CA SER A 168 -2.72 -52.16 -4.49
C SER A 168 -4.00 -52.07 -3.64
N GLY A 169 -4.85 -53.09 -3.68
CA GLY A 169 -6.15 -53.08 -2.98
C GLY A 169 -7.30 -52.86 -3.95
N ASP A 170 -8.29 -52.07 -3.57
CA ASP A 170 -9.47 -51.78 -4.39
C ASP A 170 -9.15 -50.75 -5.49
N LEU A 171 -8.80 -51.24 -6.68
CA LEU A 171 -8.31 -50.38 -7.75
C LEU A 171 -9.37 -49.45 -8.37
N ASP A 172 -10.66 -49.69 -8.12
CA ASP A 172 -11.74 -48.81 -8.60
C ASP A 172 -11.69 -47.44 -7.89
N LEU A 173 -11.09 -47.39 -6.70
CA LEU A 173 -10.87 -46.16 -5.94
C LEU A 173 -9.54 -45.46 -6.29
N ALA A 174 -8.70 -46.12 -7.08
CA ALA A 174 -7.35 -45.65 -7.32
C ALA A 174 -7.36 -44.36 -8.17
N PRO A 175 -6.49 -43.38 -7.87
CA PRO A 175 -6.30 -42.25 -8.76
C PRO A 175 -5.74 -42.74 -10.10
N VAL A 176 -6.13 -42.09 -11.18
CA VAL A 176 -5.61 -42.32 -12.54
C VAL A 176 -4.13 -41.97 -12.57
N HIS A 177 -3.77 -40.80 -12.05
CA HIS A 177 -2.39 -40.31 -11.96
C HIS A 177 -2.05 -39.94 -10.53
N ALA A 178 -0.82 -40.25 -10.11
CA ALA A 178 -0.25 -39.84 -8.83
C ALA A 178 1.18 -39.37 -9.06
N TRP A 179 1.55 -38.26 -8.45
CA TRP A 179 2.90 -37.70 -8.56
C TRP A 179 3.22 -36.81 -7.36
N ASP A 180 4.50 -36.48 -7.17
CA ASP A 180 4.95 -35.48 -6.22
C ASP A 180 6.01 -34.56 -6.81
N ASP A 181 6.25 -33.44 -6.14
CA ASP A 181 7.31 -32.47 -6.39
C ASP A 181 8.36 -32.45 -5.25
N GLY A 182 8.34 -33.48 -4.39
CA GLY A 182 9.15 -33.58 -3.18
C GLY A 182 8.56 -32.87 -1.94
N GLN A 183 7.62 -31.94 -2.09
CA GLN A 183 6.95 -31.26 -0.98
C GLN A 183 5.48 -31.67 -0.84
N GLN A 184 4.76 -31.76 -1.95
CA GLN A 184 3.35 -32.08 -2.04
C GLN A 184 3.12 -33.28 -2.95
N THR A 185 1.99 -33.97 -2.76
CA THR A 185 1.58 -35.10 -3.60
C THR A 185 0.23 -34.78 -4.27
N TRP A 186 0.16 -34.94 -5.58
CA TRP A 186 -1.08 -34.80 -6.34
C TRP A 186 -1.64 -36.18 -6.66
N LEU A 187 -2.93 -36.36 -6.42
CA LEU A 187 -3.70 -37.53 -6.78
C LEU A 187 -4.86 -37.10 -7.69
N GLN A 188 -4.86 -37.57 -8.92
CA GLN A 188 -5.87 -37.23 -9.90
C GLN A 188 -6.80 -38.41 -10.15
N PHE A 189 -8.08 -38.22 -9.88
CA PHE A 189 -9.12 -39.24 -10.00
C PHE A 189 -9.81 -39.21 -11.38
N ALA A 190 -10.59 -40.27 -11.67
CA ALA A 190 -11.32 -40.38 -12.92
C ALA A 190 -12.45 -39.32 -13.02
N PRO A 191 -12.87 -38.90 -14.23
CA PRO A 191 -13.81 -37.78 -14.45
C PRO A 191 -15.22 -37.89 -13.84
N ALA A 192 -15.54 -38.93 -13.09
CA ALA A 192 -16.81 -39.12 -12.39
C ALA A 192 -16.66 -39.95 -11.10
N ALA A 193 -15.43 -40.13 -10.62
CA ALA A 193 -15.18 -40.86 -9.38
C ALA A 193 -15.56 -39.99 -8.17
N GLU A 194 -16.15 -40.61 -7.15
CA GLU A 194 -16.32 -39.96 -5.85
C GLU A 194 -14.95 -39.63 -5.26
N ILE A 195 -14.81 -38.44 -4.68
CA ILE A 195 -13.56 -37.99 -4.07
C ILE A 195 -13.39 -38.66 -2.69
N PRO A 196 -12.38 -39.53 -2.52
CA PRO A 196 -12.16 -40.25 -1.26
C PRO A 196 -11.45 -39.42 -0.20
N VAL A 197 -11.34 -39.98 1.01
CA VAL A 197 -10.46 -39.43 2.07
C VAL A 197 -9.10 -40.11 1.98
N VAL A 198 -8.04 -39.31 2.03
CA VAL A 198 -6.66 -39.80 1.91
C VAL A 198 -5.92 -39.67 3.24
N TYR A 199 -5.36 -40.78 3.68
CA TYR A 199 -4.60 -40.91 4.92
C TYR A 199 -3.14 -41.21 4.60
N ARG A 200 -2.25 -40.55 5.32
CA ARG A 200 -0.83 -40.89 5.33
C ARG A 200 -0.62 -42.09 6.25
N VAL A 201 0.16 -43.07 5.80
CA VAL A 201 0.56 -44.19 6.66
C VAL A 201 1.94 -43.91 7.25
N THR A 202 2.06 -43.92 8.59
CA THR A 202 3.34 -43.75 9.30
C THR A 202 4.20 -45.01 9.19
N GLU A 203 5.45 -44.94 9.64
CA GLU A 203 6.34 -46.13 9.66
C GLU A 203 5.80 -47.24 10.58
N ASP A 204 5.05 -46.87 11.63
CA ASP A 204 4.36 -47.79 12.53
C ASP A 204 3.05 -48.36 11.93
N GLY A 205 2.69 -47.95 10.71
CA GLY A 205 1.47 -48.40 10.03
C GLY A 205 0.20 -47.66 10.44
N GLN A 206 0.28 -46.59 11.24
CA GLN A 206 -0.89 -45.81 11.64
C GLN A 206 -1.34 -44.85 10.54
N GLU A 207 -2.65 -44.65 10.42
CA GLU A 207 -3.25 -43.71 9.47
C GLU A 207 -3.41 -42.32 10.10
N VAL A 208 -2.86 -41.31 9.42
CA VAL A 208 -2.88 -39.92 9.87
C VAL A 208 -3.49 -39.04 8.77
N LEU A 209 -4.50 -38.26 9.13
CA LEU A 209 -5.09 -37.29 8.21
C LEU A 209 -4.07 -36.22 7.84
N THR A 210 -3.99 -35.87 6.57
CA THR A 210 -3.08 -34.84 6.05
C THR A 210 -3.89 -33.72 5.42
N ASN A 211 -3.46 -32.47 5.62
CA ASN A 211 -4.08 -31.32 4.99
C ASN A 211 -4.04 -31.47 3.46
N TYR A 212 -5.15 -31.18 2.83
CA TYR A 212 -5.29 -31.23 1.38
C TYR A 212 -6.16 -30.10 0.87
N HIS A 213 -6.05 -29.83 -0.42
CA HIS A 213 -7.00 -29.00 -1.16
C HIS A 213 -7.23 -29.61 -2.55
N MET A 214 -8.28 -29.16 -3.23
CA MET A 214 -8.54 -29.53 -4.61
C MET A 214 -7.93 -28.46 -5.53
N ALA A 215 -7.02 -28.86 -6.42
CA ALA A 215 -6.49 -27.98 -7.47
C ALA A 215 -7.50 -27.79 -8.60
N ASP A 216 -8.30 -28.82 -8.85
CA ASP A 216 -9.44 -28.83 -9.77
C ASP A 216 -10.46 -29.88 -9.28
N HIS A 217 -11.54 -30.11 -10.04
CA HIS A 217 -12.61 -31.03 -9.66
C HIS A 217 -12.20 -32.52 -9.56
N ARG A 218 -11.02 -32.90 -10.05
CA ARG A 218 -10.50 -34.28 -10.10
C ARG A 218 -9.12 -34.46 -9.45
N THR A 219 -8.40 -33.38 -9.17
CA THR A 219 -7.01 -33.39 -8.70
C THR A 219 -6.94 -32.90 -7.26
N MET A 220 -6.70 -33.83 -6.34
CA MET A 220 -6.43 -33.56 -4.94
C MET A 220 -4.94 -33.33 -4.72
N VAL A 221 -4.60 -32.31 -3.94
CA VAL A 221 -3.22 -31.97 -3.59
C VAL A 221 -3.03 -32.09 -2.09
N LEU A 222 -2.19 -33.04 -1.69
CA LEU A 222 -1.80 -33.33 -0.32
C LEU A 222 -0.58 -32.49 0.04
N HIS A 223 -0.63 -31.79 1.18
CA HIS A 223 0.43 -30.87 1.61
C HIS A 223 1.70 -31.55 2.17
N ARG A 224 1.89 -32.85 1.87
CA ARG A 224 3.07 -33.64 2.24
C ARG A 224 3.29 -34.76 1.23
N THR A 225 4.51 -35.29 1.20
CA THR A 225 4.84 -36.58 0.57
C THR A 225 4.87 -37.71 1.59
N SER A 226 4.66 -38.96 1.15
CA SER A 226 4.74 -40.16 2.00
C SER A 226 5.18 -41.38 1.21
N LYS A 227 5.81 -42.34 1.90
CA LYS A 227 6.10 -43.69 1.36
C LYS A 227 4.81 -44.43 1.00
N ARG A 228 3.75 -44.24 1.79
CA ARG A 228 2.46 -44.92 1.63
C ARG A 228 1.28 -44.02 1.98
N TRP A 229 0.25 -44.12 1.14
CA TRP A 229 -1.06 -43.49 1.34
C TRP A 229 -2.15 -44.55 1.33
N HIS A 230 -3.12 -44.42 2.22
CA HIS A 230 -4.38 -45.17 2.16
C HIS A 230 -5.49 -44.23 1.72
N VAL A 231 -6.16 -44.59 0.63
CA VAL A 231 -7.29 -43.87 0.10
C VAL A 231 -8.54 -44.67 0.43
N ARG A 232 -9.49 -44.05 1.13
CA ARG A 232 -10.66 -44.72 1.70
C ARG A 232 -11.95 -44.10 1.20
N LEU A 233 -12.92 -44.96 0.90
CA LEU A 233 -14.29 -44.57 0.57
C LEU A 233 -15.24 -45.61 1.14
N GLY A 234 -15.93 -45.25 2.23
CA GLY A 234 -16.71 -46.20 3.02
C GLY A 234 -15.82 -47.31 3.58
N ASN A 235 -16.13 -48.56 3.23
CA ASN A 235 -15.39 -49.76 3.61
C ASN A 235 -14.30 -50.19 2.61
N ARG A 236 -14.16 -49.48 1.48
CA ARG A 236 -13.16 -49.76 0.44
C ARG A 236 -11.87 -49.02 0.71
N VAL A 237 -10.74 -49.67 0.40
CA VAL A 237 -9.39 -49.12 0.64
C VAL A 237 -8.47 -49.46 -0.53
N VAL A 238 -7.74 -48.46 -0.99
CA VAL A 238 -6.59 -48.65 -1.89
C VAL A 238 -5.34 -48.04 -1.27
N ALA A 239 -4.26 -48.81 -1.31
CA ALA A 239 -2.94 -48.36 -0.88
C ALA A 239 -2.16 -47.89 -2.11
N ILE A 240 -1.60 -46.68 -2.01
CA ILE A 240 -0.68 -46.09 -2.97
C ILE A 240 0.71 -46.09 -2.34
N HIS A 241 1.69 -46.66 -3.05
CA HIS A 241 3.07 -46.76 -2.58
C HIS A 241 3.96 -45.88 -3.46
N ASN A 242 4.78 -45.05 -2.82
CA ASN A 242 5.80 -44.24 -3.48
C ASN A 242 7.17 -44.90 -3.29
N SER A 243 7.67 -45.56 -4.33
CA SER A 243 8.97 -46.25 -4.30
C SER A 243 10.18 -45.31 -4.34
N ALA A 244 9.97 -44.05 -4.70
CA ALA A 244 11.00 -43.03 -4.80
C ALA A 244 10.87 -41.94 -3.72
N PHE A 245 10.19 -42.26 -2.61
CA PHE A 245 10.04 -41.34 -1.49
C PHE A 245 11.41 -40.82 -1.01
N GLY A 246 11.54 -39.50 -0.92
CA GLY A 246 12.78 -38.83 -0.52
C GLY A 246 13.85 -38.71 -1.60
N GLN A 247 13.60 -39.20 -2.82
CA GLN A 247 14.52 -39.06 -3.96
C GLN A 247 14.17 -37.86 -4.85
N THR A 248 12.94 -37.35 -4.79
CA THR A 248 12.55 -36.12 -5.49
C THR A 248 13.24 -34.91 -4.84
N PRO A 249 14.04 -34.11 -5.58
CA PRO A 249 14.73 -32.95 -5.01
C PRO A 249 13.73 -31.96 -4.43
N ALA A 250 13.91 -31.58 -3.16
CA ALA A 250 13.10 -30.53 -2.55
C ALA A 250 13.37 -29.19 -3.24
N THR A 251 12.32 -28.42 -3.51
CA THR A 251 12.44 -27.04 -3.99
C THR A 251 13.21 -26.18 -2.98
N PRO A 252 13.97 -25.17 -3.44
CA PRO A 252 14.68 -24.26 -2.55
C PRO A 252 13.72 -23.53 -1.62
N TYR A 253 14.21 -23.16 -0.42
CA TYR A 253 13.45 -22.49 0.64
C TYR A 253 13.14 -21.02 0.28
N THR A 254 12.45 -20.80 -0.82
CA THR A 254 11.95 -19.47 -1.23
C THR A 254 10.51 -19.26 -0.78
N GLY A 255 9.85 -20.30 -0.25
CA GLY A 255 8.43 -20.24 0.10
C GLY A 255 7.50 -20.12 -1.11
N THR A 256 8.01 -20.37 -2.33
CA THR A 256 7.23 -20.44 -3.58
C THR A 256 7.65 -21.65 -4.42
N VAL A 257 6.92 -21.92 -5.51
CA VAL A 257 7.27 -22.97 -6.48
C VAL A 257 8.47 -22.60 -7.36
N SER A 258 8.82 -21.30 -7.44
CA SER A 258 9.90 -20.81 -8.29
C SER A 258 11.17 -20.52 -7.47
N PRO A 259 12.35 -20.98 -7.91
CA PRO A 259 13.61 -20.66 -7.25
C PRO A 259 14.00 -19.18 -7.38
N SER A 260 13.40 -18.46 -8.34
CA SER A 260 13.67 -17.04 -8.60
C SER A 260 12.71 -16.09 -7.89
N VAL A 261 11.74 -16.62 -7.13
CA VAL A 261 10.73 -15.82 -6.43
C VAL A 261 10.68 -16.22 -4.96
N GLU A 262 10.95 -15.26 -4.08
CA GLU A 262 10.87 -15.44 -2.63
C GLU A 262 9.58 -14.83 -2.06
N ARG A 263 8.93 -15.56 -1.16
CA ARG A 263 7.78 -15.09 -0.39
C ARG A 263 8.28 -14.30 0.83
N ILE A 264 8.04 -13.00 0.81
CA ILE A 264 8.24 -12.13 1.97
C ILE A 264 6.87 -11.83 2.58
N VAL A 265 6.69 -12.08 3.87
CA VAL A 265 5.45 -11.74 4.58
C VAL A 265 5.61 -10.36 5.21
N HIS A 266 4.80 -9.40 4.77
CA HIS A 266 4.75 -8.06 5.36
C HIS A 266 3.72 -8.04 6.49
N GLY A 267 4.11 -7.52 7.67
CA GLY A 267 3.17 -7.26 8.77
C GLY A 267 2.92 -8.41 9.76
N VAL A 268 3.82 -9.40 9.87
CA VAL A 268 3.74 -10.38 10.96
C VAL A 268 4.45 -9.80 12.18
N GLU A 269 3.68 -9.25 13.11
CA GLU A 269 4.11 -9.19 14.50
C GLU A 269 4.26 -10.65 14.96
N PRO A 270 5.44 -11.08 15.46
CA PRO A 270 5.62 -12.46 15.88
C PRO A 270 4.56 -12.77 16.93
N ALA A 271 3.68 -13.74 16.64
CA ALA A 271 2.66 -14.16 17.60
C ALA A 271 3.37 -14.59 18.89
N SER A 272 3.31 -13.73 19.90
CA SER A 272 3.76 -14.07 21.24
C SER A 272 2.83 -15.17 21.74
N LEU A 273 3.42 -16.21 22.34
CA LEU A 273 2.63 -17.25 22.99
C LEU A 273 1.70 -16.57 24.01
N PRO A 274 0.41 -16.94 24.07
CA PRO A 274 -0.47 -16.42 25.09
C PRO A 274 0.14 -16.70 26.46
N ALA A 275 0.10 -15.69 27.35
CA ALA A 275 0.61 -15.84 28.70
C ALA A 275 -0.05 -17.06 29.37
N PRO A 276 0.71 -17.86 30.14
CA PRO A 276 0.16 -19.02 30.83
C PRO A 276 -1.03 -18.59 31.70
N ALA A 277 -2.08 -19.41 31.71
CA ALA A 277 -3.30 -19.14 32.45
C ALA A 277 -2.97 -18.81 33.91
N VAL A 278 -3.44 -17.65 34.39
CA VAL A 278 -3.23 -17.20 35.77
C VAL A 278 -3.91 -18.19 36.71
N GLU A 279 -3.14 -18.82 37.60
CA GLU A 279 -3.69 -19.65 38.68
C GLU A 279 -4.60 -18.80 39.58
N PRO A 280 -5.76 -19.32 40.01
CA PRO A 280 -6.72 -18.54 40.77
C PRO A 280 -6.18 -18.27 42.19
N THR A 281 -5.92 -17.00 42.51
CA THR A 281 -5.58 -16.55 43.86
C THR A 281 -6.83 -16.41 44.73
N ALA A 282 -6.69 -16.82 46.00
CA ALA A 282 -7.73 -16.86 47.03
C ALA A 282 -8.36 -15.48 47.34
N PRO A 283 -9.59 -15.41 47.88
CA PRO A 283 -10.31 -14.16 48.04
C PRO A 283 -9.77 -13.34 49.22
N THR A 284 -9.29 -12.12 48.96
CA THR A 284 -8.91 -11.16 49.99
C THR A 284 -10.07 -10.21 50.30
N ALA A 285 -10.36 -10.07 51.58
CA ALA A 285 -11.45 -9.29 52.15
C ALA A 285 -11.47 -7.81 51.74
N THR A 286 -12.69 -7.28 51.58
CA THR A 286 -13.00 -5.90 51.21
C THR A 286 -13.05 -4.99 52.45
N TYR A 287 -12.44 -3.81 52.37
CA TYR A 287 -12.71 -2.69 53.27
C TYR A 287 -13.14 -1.47 52.45
N PRO A 288 -14.18 -0.72 52.84
CA PRO A 288 -14.55 0.50 52.15
C PRO A 288 -13.62 1.65 52.56
N ILE A 289 -13.04 2.34 51.58
CA ILE A 289 -12.43 3.66 51.80
C ILE A 289 -13.41 4.70 51.26
N ALA A 290 -13.80 5.62 52.14
CA ALA A 290 -14.63 6.77 51.85
C ALA A 290 -13.96 7.68 50.81
N SER A 291 -14.70 8.02 49.76
CA SER A 291 -14.26 8.97 48.73
C SER A 291 -14.37 10.40 49.24
N THR A 292 -13.25 11.11 49.36
CA THR A 292 -13.23 12.56 49.48
C THR A 292 -12.77 13.15 48.14
N LEU A 293 -13.70 13.43 47.23
CA LEU A 293 -13.41 14.16 46.00
C LEU A 293 -14.14 15.50 46.02
N SER A 294 -13.36 16.58 45.88
CA SER A 294 -13.82 17.96 45.80
C SER A 294 -14.74 18.19 44.59
N PRO A 295 -15.75 19.09 44.67
CA PRO A 295 -16.80 19.24 43.65
C PRO A 295 -16.33 19.69 42.25
N GLN A 296 -15.08 20.13 42.08
CA GLN A 296 -14.50 20.51 40.78
C GLN A 296 -13.95 19.31 39.97
N ALA A 297 -13.60 18.19 40.61
CA ALA A 297 -13.06 17.01 39.92
C ALA A 297 -14.10 16.30 39.03
N ASN A 298 -15.39 16.52 39.29
CA ASN A 298 -16.49 15.83 38.60
C ASN A 298 -16.73 16.33 37.16
N GLN A 299 -16.14 17.46 36.76
CA GLN A 299 -16.26 18.00 35.40
C GLN A 299 -15.14 17.55 34.46
N LEU A 300 -13.99 17.13 35.02
CA LEU A 300 -12.83 16.67 34.26
C LEU A 300 -12.77 15.15 34.11
N ALA A 301 -13.60 14.41 34.84
CA ALA A 301 -13.76 12.97 34.65
C ALA A 301 -14.67 12.69 33.43
N PRO A 302 -14.31 11.72 32.57
CA PRO A 302 -15.22 11.27 31.53
C PRO A 302 -16.44 10.59 32.16
N ARG A 303 -17.62 10.86 31.62
CA ARG A 303 -18.88 10.23 32.03
C ARG A 303 -19.01 8.82 31.48
N GLN A 304 -18.53 8.62 30.27
CA GLN A 304 -18.46 7.31 29.62
C GLN A 304 -17.10 7.15 28.96
N LEU A 305 -16.54 5.96 29.07
CA LEU A 305 -15.29 5.57 28.43
C LEU A 305 -15.50 4.22 27.74
N LYS A 306 -15.10 4.13 26.48
CA LYS A 306 -15.17 2.89 25.68
C LYS A 306 -13.84 2.66 24.99
N VAL A 307 -13.40 1.40 24.95
CA VAL A 307 -12.20 0.98 24.21
C VAL A 307 -12.60 -0.05 23.16
N GLN A 308 -12.19 0.16 21.92
CA GLN A 308 -12.52 -0.68 20.76
C GLN A 308 -11.51 -0.37 19.63
N ASP A 309 -11.09 -1.40 18.88
CA ASP A 309 -10.28 -1.24 17.67
C ASP A 309 -9.02 -0.35 17.84
N GLY A 310 -8.36 -0.43 19.01
CA GLY A 310 -7.15 0.34 19.31
C GLY A 310 -7.37 1.82 19.66
N GLN A 311 -8.63 2.25 19.79
CA GLN A 311 -9.01 3.62 20.12
C GLN A 311 -9.77 3.68 21.44
N THR A 312 -9.69 4.83 22.11
CA THR A 312 -10.46 5.14 23.33
C THR A 312 -11.38 6.32 23.07
N TRP A 313 -12.68 6.12 23.26
CA TRP A 313 -13.70 7.16 23.21
C TRP A 313 -14.03 7.60 24.64
N MET A 314 -14.04 8.90 24.85
CA MET A 314 -14.34 9.53 26.14
C MET A 314 -15.41 10.58 25.97
N GLN A 315 -16.57 10.38 26.59
CA GLN A 315 -17.65 11.35 26.60
C GLN A 315 -17.58 12.21 27.86
N PHE A 316 -17.49 13.53 27.70
CA PHE A 316 -17.47 14.48 28.80
C PHE A 316 -18.85 15.12 29.03
N GLY A 317 -19.04 15.72 30.20
CA GLY A 317 -20.25 16.49 30.50
C GLY A 317 -20.42 17.71 29.58
N PRO A 318 -21.60 18.35 29.61
CA PRO A 318 -21.83 19.59 28.88
C PRO A 318 -20.91 20.69 29.43
N GLY A 319 -20.12 21.29 28.54
CA GLY A 319 -19.09 22.27 28.89
C GLY A 319 -17.89 22.26 27.93
N PRO A 320 -16.89 23.12 28.16
CA PRO A 320 -15.66 23.14 27.38
C PRO A 320 -14.88 21.84 27.59
N LEU A 321 -14.42 21.22 26.50
CA LEU A 321 -13.68 19.96 26.54
C LEU A 321 -12.30 20.14 27.20
N PRO A 322 -11.86 19.20 28.05
CA PRO A 322 -10.52 19.20 28.60
C PRO A 322 -9.49 18.69 27.58
N LEU A 323 -8.22 19.08 27.78
CA LEU A 323 -7.09 18.41 27.12
C LEU A 323 -6.87 17.05 27.78
N VAL A 324 -6.74 15.98 26.99
CA VAL A 324 -6.55 14.62 27.50
C VAL A 324 -5.20 14.05 27.02
N GLN A 325 -4.40 13.53 27.96
CA GLN A 325 -3.07 12.98 27.72
C GLN A 325 -3.00 11.52 28.18
N PRO A 326 -2.58 10.57 27.33
CA PRO A 326 -2.35 9.18 27.73
C PRO A 326 -1.00 8.96 28.42
N PHE A 327 -0.97 7.98 29.32
CA PHE A 327 0.21 7.52 30.04
C PHE A 327 0.41 6.02 29.84
N ASP A 328 1.66 5.57 29.70
CA ASP A 328 2.00 4.15 29.57
C ASP A 328 1.98 3.40 30.92
N GLU A 329 2.25 2.09 30.90
CA GLU A 329 2.29 1.25 32.13
C GLU A 329 3.37 1.68 33.13
N SER A 330 4.39 2.42 32.68
CA SER A 330 5.44 2.98 33.53
C SER A 330 5.12 4.38 34.08
N GLY A 331 3.98 4.95 33.68
CA GLY A 331 3.52 6.27 34.10
C GLY A 331 4.16 7.44 33.34
N LEU A 332 4.67 7.20 32.12
CA LEU A 332 5.21 8.26 31.25
C LEU A 332 4.15 8.73 30.23
N PRO A 333 4.01 10.06 30.00
CA PRO A 333 3.08 10.58 29.00
C PRO A 333 3.62 10.38 27.59
N PHE A 334 2.75 10.03 26.64
CA PHE A 334 3.10 9.91 25.22
C PHE A 334 2.05 10.55 24.31
N GLN A 335 2.45 10.95 23.10
CA GLN A 335 1.55 11.62 22.16
C GLN A 335 0.72 10.60 21.37
N ALA A 336 -0.58 10.85 21.27
CA ALA A 336 -1.50 10.07 20.46
C ALA A 336 -2.44 11.01 19.69
N LYS A 337 -2.83 10.59 18.48
CA LYS A 337 -3.71 11.39 17.64
C LYS A 337 -5.08 11.51 18.29
N THR A 338 -5.56 12.74 18.44
CA THR A 338 -6.80 13.09 19.12
C THR A 338 -7.78 13.71 18.13
N THR A 339 -9.02 13.20 18.11
CA THR A 339 -10.11 13.71 17.28
C THR A 339 -11.29 14.07 18.17
N ILE A 340 -11.89 15.24 17.94
CA ILE A 340 -13.10 15.68 18.66
C ILE A 340 -14.31 15.34 17.80
N GLN A 341 -15.31 14.73 18.40
CA GLN A 341 -16.59 14.37 17.77
C GLN A 341 -17.74 15.19 18.40
N PRO A 342 -18.93 15.21 17.75
CA PRO A 342 -20.15 15.76 18.35
C PRO A 342 -20.44 15.15 19.74
N ASP A 343 -21.33 15.79 20.51
CA ASP A 343 -21.75 15.34 21.85
C ASP A 343 -20.64 15.26 22.90
N ASN A 344 -19.63 16.14 22.80
CA ASN A 344 -18.51 16.24 23.74
C ASN A 344 -17.69 14.95 23.87
N VAL A 345 -17.48 14.26 22.74
CA VAL A 345 -16.69 13.04 22.68
C VAL A 345 -15.28 13.33 22.17
N ILE A 346 -14.27 12.89 22.93
CA ILE A 346 -12.87 12.88 22.52
C ILE A 346 -12.50 11.45 22.16
N VAL A 347 -11.90 11.26 20.98
CA VAL A 347 -11.40 9.98 20.50
C VAL A 347 -9.89 10.05 20.40
N ILE A 348 -9.20 9.14 21.08
CA ILE A 348 -7.74 9.05 21.06
C ILE A 348 -7.35 7.70 20.46
N GLU A 349 -6.45 7.71 19.48
CA GLU A 349 -5.87 6.51 18.87
C GLU A 349 -4.86 5.84 19.84
N SER A 350 -5.36 5.37 20.98
CA SER A 350 -4.59 4.70 22.03
C SER A 350 -5.50 3.90 22.98
N THR A 351 -4.96 2.83 23.57
CA THR A 351 -5.59 2.00 24.63
C THR A 351 -4.88 2.14 25.98
N ALA A 352 -4.29 3.31 26.24
CA ALA A 352 -3.49 3.58 27.43
C ALA A 352 -4.17 3.12 28.74
N PRO A 353 -3.42 2.60 29.71
CA PRO A 353 -3.96 2.18 31.01
C PRO A 353 -4.40 3.35 31.90
N ALA A 354 -3.81 4.54 31.70
CA ALA A 354 -4.06 5.73 32.50
C ALA A 354 -4.10 7.01 31.65
N TRP A 355 -4.83 7.99 32.15
CA TRP A 355 -5.12 9.24 31.46
C TRP A 355 -5.10 10.42 32.42
N GLN A 356 -4.73 11.58 31.88
CA GLN A 356 -4.85 12.85 32.57
C GLN A 356 -5.71 13.79 31.73
N SER A 357 -6.76 14.34 32.33
CA SER A 357 -7.53 15.45 31.79
C SER A 357 -7.13 16.76 32.47
N GLN A 358 -6.98 17.82 31.68
CA GLN A 358 -6.58 19.14 32.15
C GLN A 358 -7.45 20.24 31.53
N GLN A 359 -7.85 21.19 32.37
CA GLN A 359 -8.48 22.44 31.94
C GLN A 359 -7.96 23.60 32.78
N GLY A 360 -7.23 24.52 32.16
CA GLY A 360 -6.51 25.58 32.87
C GLY A 360 -5.51 24.99 33.88
N ALA A 361 -5.65 25.37 35.15
CA ALA A 361 -4.82 24.86 36.26
C ALA A 361 -5.39 23.59 36.92
N SER A 362 -6.58 23.14 36.52
CA SER A 362 -7.22 21.96 37.11
C SER A 362 -6.82 20.70 36.36
N ILE A 363 -6.40 19.67 37.09
CA ILE A 363 -5.93 18.40 36.58
C ILE A 363 -6.72 17.27 37.26
N HIS A 364 -7.12 16.27 36.49
CA HIS A 364 -7.69 15.04 36.99
C HIS A 364 -7.05 13.83 36.29
N THR A 365 -6.70 12.81 37.05
CA THR A 365 -6.10 11.56 36.55
C THR A 365 -7.04 10.41 36.84
N PHE A 366 -7.26 9.54 35.85
CA PHE A 366 -8.14 8.39 35.96
C PHE A 366 -7.56 7.20 35.18
N THR A 367 -7.95 5.98 35.57
CA THR A 367 -7.52 4.76 34.88
C THR A 367 -8.61 4.18 34.00
N THR A 368 -8.23 3.52 32.91
CA THR A 368 -9.18 2.85 32.00
C THR A 368 -9.99 1.79 32.75
N LYS A 369 -9.38 1.13 33.74
CA LYS A 369 -10.03 0.11 34.58
C LYS A 369 -11.11 0.67 35.51
N GLU A 370 -11.03 1.95 35.91
CA GLU A 370 -12.03 2.58 36.78
C GLU A 370 -13.37 2.79 36.07
N HIS A 371 -13.37 2.96 34.74
CA HIS A 371 -14.54 3.31 33.95
C HIS A 371 -15.09 2.19 33.05
N LEU A 372 -14.44 1.02 33.03
CA LEU A 372 -14.89 -0.18 32.31
C LEU A 372 -15.77 -1.12 33.17
N LYS A 373 -16.35 -0.64 34.28
CA LYS A 373 -17.23 -1.41 35.20
C LYS A 373 -18.70 -1.27 34.88
#